data_AF-A0A7K3QX11-F1
#
_entry.id   AF-A0A7K3QX11-F1
#
_cell.length_a   1.000
_cell.length_b   1.000
_cell.length_c   1.000
_cell.angle_alpha   90.00
_cell.angle_beta   90.00
_cell.angle_gamma   90.00
#
_symmetry.space_group_name_H-M   'P 1'
#
loop_
_entity.id
_entity.type
_entity.pdbx_description
1 polymer ?
#
loop_
_entity_poly.entity_id
_entity_poly.type
_entity_poly.pdbx_seq_one_letter_code
_entity_poly.pdbx_strand_id
1 'polypeptide(L)'
;MTHHPDDIVPLDVMDHLRRNERRFFRSGAYDAVELAGMIATEALTLGAEDVRIQRERDWLVVAADRDWLGPYGQEVFHTLTPFPEAGINSVLAEVLAVAYSAGVATATRAGTRVIKGETAPHFRLSGQGSVRAFAFRRRRESPIPE
;
A
#
# COMPACT_ATOMS: atom_id res chain seq x y z
N MET A 1 30.89 14.04 17.87
CA MET A 1 30.10 14.23 16.63
C MET A 1 28.90 15.06 17.04
N THR A 2 28.88 16.34 16.67
CA THR A 2 27.88 17.30 17.15
C THR A 2 26.79 17.37 16.09
N HIS A 3 25.59 16.87 16.40
CA HIS A 3 24.43 17.00 15.51
C HIS A 3 23.89 18.43 15.61
N HIS A 4 23.77 19.12 14.48
CA HIS A 4 23.15 20.43 14.40
C HIS A 4 21.65 20.27 14.09
N PRO A 5 20.75 21.12 14.64
CA PRO A 5 19.32 21.07 14.29
C PRO A 5 19.04 21.11 12.78
N ASP A 6 19.90 21.80 12.02
CA ASP A 6 19.82 21.90 10.55
C ASP A 6 20.20 20.60 9.82
N ASP A 7 20.73 19.59 10.53
CA ASP A 7 20.97 18.26 9.96
C ASP A 7 19.64 17.49 9.73
N ILE A 8 18.53 17.96 10.32
CA ILE A 8 17.20 17.37 10.16
C ILE A 8 16.47 18.07 9.03
N VAL A 9 16.47 17.45 7.85
CA VAL A 9 15.69 17.90 6.69
C VAL A 9 14.36 17.16 6.58
N PRO A 10 13.27 17.84 6.16
CA PRO A 10 12.01 17.18 5.85
C PRO A 10 12.19 16.07 4.82
N LEU A 11 11.61 14.90 5.10
CA LEU A 11 11.68 13.76 4.21
C LEU A 11 10.63 13.88 3.11
N ASP A 12 11.05 13.93 1.85
CA ASP A 12 10.16 13.57 0.74
C ASP A 12 9.97 12.04 0.78
N VAL A 13 8.80 11.59 1.23
CA VAL A 13 8.51 10.17 1.40
C VAL A 13 8.60 9.41 0.07
N MET A 14 8.12 9.98 -1.03
CA MET A 14 8.09 9.28 -2.32
C MET A 14 9.48 9.15 -2.92
N ASP A 15 10.28 10.22 -2.86
CA ASP A 15 11.68 10.17 -3.27
C ASP A 15 12.48 9.22 -2.36
N HIS A 16 12.26 9.26 -1.04
CA HIS A 16 12.89 8.35 -0.10
C HIS A 16 12.59 6.89 -0.42
N LEU A 17 11.32 6.55 -0.62
CA LEU A 17 10.89 5.19 -0.97
C LEU A 17 11.60 4.76 -2.24
N ARG A 18 11.48 5.51 -3.33
CA ARG A 18 12.09 5.18 -4.63
C ARG A 18 13.61 4.96 -4.55
N ARG A 19 14.34 5.76 -3.75
CA ARG A 19 15.80 5.60 -3.55
C ARG A 19 16.17 4.41 -2.66
N ASN A 20 15.24 3.90 -1.86
CA ASN A 20 15.48 2.88 -0.85
C ASN A 20 14.68 1.59 -1.07
N GLU A 21 14.23 1.33 -2.30
CA GLU A 21 13.44 0.16 -2.70
C GLU A 21 13.95 -1.17 -2.13
N ARG A 22 15.27 -1.39 -2.17
CA ARG A 22 15.92 -2.58 -1.64
C ARG A 22 15.71 -2.83 -0.13
N ARG A 23 15.25 -1.83 0.61
CA ARG A 23 14.92 -1.96 2.04
C ARG A 23 13.53 -2.55 2.27
N PHE A 24 12.66 -2.47 1.27
CA PHE A 24 11.25 -2.84 1.40
C PHE A 24 10.91 -4.18 0.76
N PHE A 25 11.70 -4.64 -0.22
CA PHE A 25 11.47 -5.90 -0.92
C PHE A 25 12.64 -6.86 -0.74
N ARG A 26 12.35 -8.15 -0.49
CA ARG A 26 13.37 -9.18 -0.26
C ARG A 26 14.33 -9.35 -1.44
N SER A 27 13.81 -9.22 -2.66
CA SER A 27 14.60 -9.34 -3.90
C SER A 27 15.49 -8.11 -4.16
N GLY A 28 15.30 -7.04 -3.38
CA GLY A 28 15.92 -5.74 -3.63
C GLY A 28 15.13 -4.86 -4.60
N ALA A 29 14.05 -5.37 -5.20
CA ALA A 29 13.24 -4.68 -6.21
C ALA A 29 11.74 -4.94 -6.01
N TYR A 30 10.93 -4.01 -6.52
CA TYR A 30 9.47 -4.02 -6.45
C TYR A 30 8.92 -5.33 -6.97
N ASP A 31 8.24 -6.05 -6.08
CA ASP A 31 7.50 -7.26 -6.38
C ASP A 31 6.05 -7.06 -5.95
N ALA A 32 5.17 -7.03 -6.94
CA ALA A 32 3.74 -6.83 -6.72
C ALA A 32 3.09 -7.96 -5.90
N VAL A 33 3.58 -9.20 -6.01
CA VAL A 33 3.08 -10.36 -5.24
C VAL A 33 3.55 -10.26 -3.80
N GLU A 34 4.81 -9.88 -3.58
CA GLU A 34 5.34 -9.62 -2.24
C GLU A 34 4.54 -8.51 -1.54
N LEU A 35 4.29 -7.40 -2.25
CA LEU A 35 3.47 -6.29 -1.74
C LEU A 35 2.05 -6.73 -1.39
N ALA A 36 1.41 -7.56 -2.22
CA ALA A 36 0.08 -8.08 -1.90
C ALA A 36 0.10 -8.94 -0.62
N GLY A 37 1.16 -9.72 -0.41
CA GLY A 37 1.38 -10.51 0.80
C GLY A 37 1.59 -9.65 2.05
N MET A 38 2.31 -8.54 1.94
CA MET A 38 2.48 -7.56 3.02
C MET A 38 1.12 -6.99 3.45
N ILE A 39 0.35 -6.46 2.51
CA ILE A 39 -0.97 -5.85 2.77
C ILE A 39 -1.97 -6.87 3.32
N ALA A 40 -1.94 -8.11 2.81
CA ALA A 40 -2.78 -9.17 3.36
C ALA A 40 -2.42 -9.50 4.82
N THR A 41 -1.14 -9.49 5.14
CA THR A 41 -0.64 -9.72 6.51
C THR A 41 -1.04 -8.57 7.44
N GLU A 42 -1.00 -7.32 6.97
CA GLU A 42 -1.48 -6.15 7.71
C GLU A 42 -2.96 -6.28 8.06
N ALA A 43 -3.79 -6.64 7.08
CA ALA A 43 -5.22 -6.86 7.31
C ALA A 43 -5.48 -7.95 8.37
N LEU A 44 -4.77 -9.09 8.29
CA LEU A 44 -4.86 -10.17 9.28
C LEU A 44 -4.40 -9.73 10.67
N THR A 45 -3.26 -9.03 10.76
CA THR A 45 -2.73 -8.51 12.03
C THR A 45 -3.68 -7.50 12.68
N LEU A 46 -4.42 -6.73 11.87
CA LEU A 46 -5.45 -5.79 12.32
C LEU A 46 -6.82 -6.45 12.55
N GLY A 47 -6.87 -7.79 12.53
CA GLY A 47 -8.01 -8.59 12.94
C GLY A 47 -9.07 -8.77 11.86
N ALA A 48 -8.70 -8.77 10.58
CA ALA A 48 -9.49 -9.42 9.55
C ALA A 48 -9.40 -10.95 9.71
N GLU A 49 -10.48 -11.68 9.43
CA GLU A 49 -10.51 -13.14 9.52
C GLU A 49 -10.50 -13.80 8.13
N ASP A 50 -11.08 -13.12 7.13
CA ASP A 50 -11.08 -13.54 5.73
C ASP A 50 -10.38 -12.48 4.88
N VAL A 51 -9.18 -12.82 4.40
CA VAL A 51 -8.39 -11.99 3.49
C VAL A 51 -8.16 -12.75 2.19
N ARG A 52 -8.48 -12.10 1.07
CA ARG A 52 -8.39 -12.66 -0.28
C ARG A 52 -7.51 -11.80 -1.16
N ILE A 53 -6.57 -12.44 -1.83
CA ILE A 53 -5.78 -11.82 -2.89
C ILE A 53 -6.32 -12.31 -4.23
N GLN A 54 -6.81 -11.38 -5.05
CA GLN A 54 -7.37 -11.67 -6.36
C GLN A 54 -6.58 -10.95 -7.44
N ARG A 55 -6.47 -11.59 -8.61
CA ARG A 55 -5.87 -10.97 -9.78
C ARG A 55 -6.97 -10.58 -10.76
N GLU A 56 -7.01 -9.31 -11.11
CA GLU A 56 -7.93 -8.74 -12.09
C GLU A 56 -7.14 -8.08 -13.22
N ARG A 57 -6.95 -8.80 -14.33
CA ARG A 57 -6.07 -8.38 -15.44
C ARG A 57 -4.64 -8.07 -14.96
N ASP A 58 -4.27 -6.78 -14.98
CA ASP A 58 -2.99 -6.22 -14.55
C ASP A 58 -2.99 -5.74 -13.09
N TRP A 59 -4.09 -5.90 -12.36
CA TRP A 59 -4.22 -5.52 -10.96
C TRP A 59 -4.11 -6.72 -10.02
N LEU A 60 -3.57 -6.46 -8.84
CA LEU A 60 -3.77 -7.30 -7.65
C LEU A 60 -4.70 -6.54 -6.71
N VAL A 61 -5.67 -7.26 -6.17
CA VAL A 61 -6.67 -6.76 -5.24
C VAL A 61 -6.56 -7.56 -3.94
N VAL A 62 -6.25 -6.89 -2.85
CA VAL A 62 -6.35 -7.44 -1.50
C VAL A 62 -7.68 -7.00 -0.92
N ALA A 63 -8.56 -7.94 -0.58
CA ALA A 63 -9.86 -7.67 0.00
C ALA A 63 -9.97 -8.38 1.35
N ALA A 64 -10.63 -7.74 2.31
CA ALA A 64 -10.87 -8.32 3.63
C ALA A 64 -12.29 -8.07 4.13
N ASP A 65 -12.73 -8.92 5.05
CA ASP A 65 -13.98 -8.79 5.81
C ASP A 65 -13.98 -7.66 6.85
N ARG A 66 -12.82 -7.06 7.12
CA ARG A 66 -12.67 -5.90 8.01
C ARG A 66 -12.07 -4.70 7.28
N ASP A 67 -12.46 -3.50 7.71
CA ASP A 67 -11.79 -2.27 7.28
C ASP A 67 -10.52 -2.01 8.10
N TRP A 68 -9.40 -2.59 7.67
CA TRP A 68 -8.11 -2.40 8.36
C TRP A 68 -7.52 -1.00 8.20
N LEU A 69 -7.93 -0.25 7.15
CA LEU A 69 -7.45 1.11 6.88
C LEU A 69 -8.30 2.21 7.53
N GLY A 70 -9.51 1.87 7.99
CA GLY A 70 -10.44 2.80 8.61
C GLY A 70 -9.80 3.68 9.71
N PRO A 71 -9.04 3.12 10.66
CA PRO A 71 -8.39 3.89 11.74
C PRO A 71 -7.34 4.90 11.27
N TYR A 72 -6.71 4.66 10.13
CA TYR A 72 -5.58 5.48 9.65
C TYR A 72 -5.99 6.51 8.58
N GLY A 73 -7.14 6.31 7.94
CA GLY A 73 -7.68 7.24 6.97
C GLY A 73 -6.84 7.33 5.69
N GLN A 74 -6.58 8.55 5.22
CA GLN A 74 -5.92 8.81 3.94
C GLN A 74 -4.41 8.87 4.00
N GLU A 75 -3.86 9.15 5.17
CA GLU A 75 -2.45 9.42 5.35
C GLU A 75 -1.58 8.19 5.03
N VAL A 76 -2.13 6.99 5.12
CA VAL A 76 -1.48 5.71 4.74
C VAL A 76 -1.03 5.66 3.29
N PHE A 77 -1.61 6.49 2.42
CA PHE A 77 -1.25 6.55 1.00
C PHE A 77 -0.14 7.57 0.71
N HIS A 78 0.19 8.43 1.68
CA HIS A 78 1.07 9.58 1.49
C HIS A 78 2.28 9.59 2.44
N THR A 79 2.21 8.85 3.54
CA THR A 79 3.22 8.86 4.60
C THR A 79 3.65 7.46 4.99
N LEU A 80 4.86 7.34 5.55
CA LEU A 80 5.30 6.13 6.26
C LEU A 80 4.54 6.04 7.59
N THR A 81 3.36 5.43 7.56
CA THR A 81 2.51 5.27 8.74
C THR A 81 3.05 4.14 9.61
N PRO A 82 3.41 4.39 10.89
CA PRO A 82 3.88 3.35 11.80
C PRO A 82 2.86 2.24 11.99
N PHE A 83 3.35 0.99 12.02
CA PHE A 83 2.54 -0.21 12.23
C PHE A 83 3.12 -1.07 13.35
N PRO A 84 3.03 -0.63 14.61
CA PRO A 84 3.69 -1.28 15.76
C PRO A 84 3.19 -2.71 16.01
N GLU A 85 1.99 -3.06 15.56
CA GLU A 85 1.40 -4.39 15.66
C GLU A 85 2.22 -5.45 14.89
N ALA A 86 2.97 -5.05 13.87
CA ALA A 86 3.91 -5.91 13.14
C ALA A 86 5.38 -5.72 13.55
N GLY A 87 5.65 -4.95 14.61
CA GLY A 87 7.01 -4.73 15.15
C GLY A 87 7.43 -3.26 15.22
N ILE A 88 8.49 -2.98 16.00
CA ILE A 88 8.92 -1.63 16.38
C ILE A 88 9.33 -0.71 15.20
N ASN A 89 9.74 -1.30 14.08
CA ASN A 89 10.17 -0.57 12.87
C ASN A 89 9.28 -0.87 11.67
N SER A 90 8.09 -1.40 11.91
CA SER A 90 7.14 -1.76 10.85
C SER A 90 6.30 -0.56 10.45
N VAL A 91 5.94 -0.51 9.17
CA VAL A 91 5.09 0.52 8.57
C VAL A 91 4.04 -0.15 7.69
N LEU A 92 2.92 0.53 7.48
CA LEU A 92 1.90 0.08 6.53
C LEU A 92 2.41 0.14 5.08
N ALA A 93 2.11 -0.90 4.30
CA ALA A 93 2.64 -1.12 2.97
C ALA A 93 1.86 -0.38 1.86
N GLU A 94 0.70 0.21 2.15
CA GLU A 94 -0.09 0.94 1.14
C GLU A 94 0.69 2.07 0.46
N VAL A 95 1.54 2.78 1.21
CA VAL A 95 2.40 3.84 0.64
C VAL A 95 3.41 3.28 -0.36
N LEU A 96 3.84 2.02 -0.21
CA LEU A 96 4.71 1.34 -1.18
C LEU A 96 3.95 1.10 -2.48
N ALA A 97 2.67 0.73 -2.42
CA ALA A 97 1.86 0.61 -3.62
C ALA A 97 1.79 1.94 -4.38
N VAL A 98 1.62 3.05 -3.66
CA VAL A 98 1.62 4.39 -4.25
C VAL A 98 2.98 4.74 -4.84
N ALA A 99 4.09 4.39 -4.18
CA ALA A 99 5.43 4.69 -4.68
C ALA A 99 5.82 3.91 -5.94
N TYR A 100 5.48 2.62 -6.02
CA TYR A 100 6.02 1.74 -7.05
C TYR A 100 5.02 1.30 -8.12
N SER A 101 3.72 1.24 -7.83
CA SER A 101 2.72 0.80 -8.80
C SER A 101 2.34 1.92 -9.79
N ALA A 102 1.99 1.54 -11.02
CA ALA A 102 1.44 2.45 -12.01
C ALA A 102 0.00 2.93 -11.69
N GLY A 103 -0.71 2.28 -10.77
CA GLY A 103 -2.06 2.66 -10.39
C GLY A 103 -2.49 2.04 -9.07
N VAL A 104 -3.25 2.80 -8.28
CA VAL A 104 -3.70 2.41 -6.95
C VAL A 104 -5.14 2.86 -6.75
N ALA A 105 -5.98 2.00 -6.20
CA ALA A 105 -7.36 2.29 -5.85
C ALA A 105 -7.74 1.58 -4.55
N THR A 106 -8.72 2.12 -3.84
CA THR A 106 -9.32 1.49 -2.66
C THR A 106 -10.84 1.50 -2.78
N ALA A 107 -11.51 0.51 -2.20
CA ALA A 107 -12.95 0.50 -2.10
C ALA A 107 -13.42 0.13 -0.70
N THR A 108 -14.54 0.73 -0.31
CA THR A 108 -15.39 0.30 0.81
C THR A 108 -16.82 0.12 0.31
N ARG A 109 -17.74 -0.20 1.22
CA ARG A 109 -19.19 -0.15 0.93
C ARG A 109 -19.67 1.22 0.47
N ALA A 110 -18.97 2.31 0.81
CA ALA A 110 -19.32 3.65 0.36
C ALA A 110 -18.95 3.92 -1.10
N GLY A 111 -18.07 3.09 -1.69
CA GLY A 111 -17.66 3.19 -3.08
C GLY A 111 -16.17 2.99 -3.30
N THR A 112 -15.77 3.17 -4.55
CA THR A 112 -14.38 3.03 -5.02
C THR A 112 -13.77 4.40 -5.23
N ARG A 113 -12.48 4.53 -4.92
CA ARG A 113 -11.70 5.73 -5.14
C ARG A 113 -10.32 5.40 -5.68
N VAL A 114 -9.91 6.15 -6.70
CA VAL A 114 -8.56 6.09 -7.26
C VAL A 114 -7.62 6.94 -6.42
N ILE A 115 -6.50 6.38 -6.02
CA ILE A 115 -5.42 7.04 -5.27
C ILE A 115 -4.32 7.50 -6.24
N LYS A 116 -3.99 6.65 -7.23
CA LYS A 116 -2.98 6.90 -8.25
C LYS A 116 -3.40 6.33 -9.59
N GLY A 117 -3.09 7.05 -10.67
CA GLY A 117 -3.46 6.68 -12.04
C GLY A 117 -4.86 7.18 -12.43
N GLU A 118 -5.34 6.75 -13.59
CA GLU A 118 -6.58 7.28 -14.18
C GLU A 118 -7.81 6.42 -13.89
N THR A 119 -7.62 5.13 -13.62
CA THR A 119 -8.70 4.15 -13.52
C THR A 119 -8.52 3.20 -12.35
N ALA A 120 -9.63 2.71 -11.81
CA ALA A 120 -9.68 1.58 -10.90
C ALA A 120 -10.07 0.31 -11.66
N PRO A 121 -9.67 -0.88 -11.21
CA PRO A 121 -10.23 -2.11 -11.74
C PRO A 121 -11.74 -2.15 -11.46
N HIS A 122 -12.50 -2.83 -12.30
CA HIS A 122 -13.90 -3.17 -12.00
C HIS A 122 -13.93 -4.34 -11.01
N PHE A 123 -13.49 -4.11 -9.78
CA PHE A 123 -13.70 -5.06 -8.69
C PHE A 123 -14.95 -4.62 -7.94
N ARG A 124 -15.88 -5.54 -7.77
CA ARG A 124 -16.89 -5.38 -6.73
C ARG A 124 -16.25 -5.87 -5.43
N LEU A 125 -16.73 -5.43 -4.27
CA LEU A 125 -16.56 -6.20 -3.05
C LEU A 125 -17.39 -7.50 -3.24
N SER A 126 -16.89 -8.40 -4.09
CA SER A 126 -17.58 -9.60 -4.56
C SER A 126 -17.35 -10.71 -3.55
N GLY A 127 -18.12 -10.63 -2.48
CA GLY A 127 -18.24 -11.61 -1.42
C GLY A 127 -19.23 -11.07 -0.40
N GLN A 128 -20.22 -11.88 0.01
CA GLN A 128 -21.01 -11.56 1.20
C GLN A 128 -20.04 -11.52 2.40
N GLY A 129 -19.49 -10.35 2.71
CA GLY A 129 -18.55 -10.20 3.83
C GLY A 129 -17.50 -9.11 3.64
N SER A 130 -16.96 -8.89 2.44
CA SER A 130 -15.84 -7.94 2.28
C SER A 130 -16.25 -6.50 2.59
N VAL A 131 -15.48 -5.85 3.46
CA VAL A 131 -15.71 -4.46 3.91
C VAL A 131 -14.72 -3.51 3.25
N ARG A 132 -13.47 -3.94 3.03
CA ARG A 132 -12.40 -3.15 2.43
C ARG A 132 -11.72 -3.93 1.32
N ALA A 133 -11.35 -3.22 0.27
CA ALA A 133 -10.40 -3.71 -0.72
C ALA A 133 -9.39 -2.63 -1.10
N PHE A 134 -8.18 -3.07 -1.40
CA PHE A 134 -7.06 -2.26 -1.85
C PHE A 134 -6.46 -2.90 -3.10
N ALA A 135 -6.40 -2.14 -4.17
CA ALA A 135 -6.02 -2.60 -5.49
C ALA A 135 -4.83 -1.81 -6.00
N PHE A 136 -3.86 -2.49 -6.59
CA PHE A 136 -2.74 -1.84 -7.25
C PHE A 136 -2.32 -2.58 -8.52
N ARG A 137 -1.82 -1.85 -9.51
CA ARG A 137 -1.30 -2.44 -10.75
C ARG A 137 0.00 -3.18 -10.46
N ARG A 138 0.16 -4.33 -11.08
CA ARG A 138 1.41 -5.11 -11.08
C ARG A 138 2.51 -4.41 -11.88
N ARG A 139 2.11 -3.62 -12.87
CA ARG A 139 3.04 -2.82 -13.66
C ARG A 139 3.59 -1.70 -12.77
N ARG A 140 4.93 -1.55 -12.78
CA ARG A 140 5.62 -0.44 -12.14
C ARG A 140 5.23 0.90 -12.78
N GLU A 141 5.18 1.96 -11.99
CA GLU A 141 5.20 3.32 -12.51
C GLU A 141 6.40 3.48 -13.45
N SER A 142 6.17 4.02 -14.66
CA SER A 142 7.27 4.35 -15.55
C SER A 142 7.99 5.55 -14.95
N PRO A 143 9.35 5.57 -14.90
CA PRO A 143 10.06 6.75 -14.44
C PRO A 143 9.58 7.96 -15.26
N ILE A 144 9.20 9.03 -14.57
CA ILE A 144 8.92 10.31 -15.22
C ILE A 144 10.22 10.70 -15.92
N PRO A 145 10.25 10.88 -17.25
CA PRO A 145 11.44 11.40 -17.91
C PRO A 145 11.75 12.78 -17.32
N GLU A 146 13.03 12.99 -16.95
CA GLU A 146 13.55 14.28 -16.49
C GLU A 146 13.31 15.41 -17.52
#